data_AF-A0A844MLR6-F1
#
_entry.id   AF-A0A844MLR6-F1
#
_cell.length_a   1.000
_cell.length_b   1.000
_cell.length_c   1.000
_cell.angle_alpha   90.00
_cell.angle_beta   90.00
_cell.angle_gamma   90.00
#
_symmetry.space_group_name_H-M   'P 1'
#
loop_
_entity.id
_entity.type
_entity.pdbx_description
1 polymer ?
#
loop_
_entity_poly.entity_id
_entity_poly.type
_entity_poly.pdbx_seq_one_letter_code
_entity_poly.pdbx_strand_id
1 'polypeptide(L)'
;MSKQEQGNSSGSVGDRILAALTEQEISQLLDVLFAVLSNETLSQVLAQLQANTQETVQQILTPSQTDIQTEVTEEQPVSLAKLAQTWSQLWQEWNEIIYEAAEEEGRYIEQEASWEQPYFDTYTLVEDLEQVAAQMQPLIHTAFKHGFTPDNDFASALLEAESEISNGIPEWMHIEGFELEKHLTACFLEWEWLTIQDEGKDGFDFALQIRQWENRFTLVSLERSAIIDFFTKLSDPQKQCIFAGLTADRTTPLWQGTLDNIHSHWYQVYINLVHQYKPEQYLENLRTTIPQKWQNGLLVIEDLLAKQDYIESLTVIEETLNALLKFKQEDRSWSPETSLLFTENGDCYTTNEGAESEKMLLRYYQQTAQGLGQTERMNALEIQRIAFEHRYDWSVMFKAFAEVPVSNPTRQALFQSWRDYIARRTRRQSQSFRLFGGVKTVETWWLHWLINSIASSKKGATWFQEEISEWLESLLKDRRQLSEAYYILRLLTKDLTEIHQTDRKPYPNFYQVVIRPNELSTADEASRQGYLQDYTSKDLWEQVMVFWTAQLHNFVPKPENAQKSDYTNHAQWMAALKELNPQAYGALLAQWKTEHQRRRNLWKAMGELGL
;
A
#
# COMPACT_ATOMS: atom_id res chain seq x y z
N MET A 1 30.75 27.48 -68.84
CA MET A 1 31.81 26.48 -68.58
C MET A 1 31.80 26.18 -67.09
N SER A 2 31.03 25.16 -66.70
CA SER A 2 31.01 24.64 -65.34
C SER A 2 32.36 24.03 -65.01
N LYS A 3 33.02 24.52 -63.96
CA LYS A 3 33.95 23.70 -63.19
C LYS A 3 33.14 23.00 -62.12
N GLN A 4 32.79 21.75 -62.38
CA GLN A 4 32.51 20.78 -61.32
C GLN A 4 33.79 20.62 -60.53
N GLU A 5 33.81 21.14 -59.30
CA GLU A 5 34.76 20.67 -58.30
C GLU A 5 34.31 19.27 -57.90
N GLN A 6 35.11 18.29 -58.30
CA GLN A 6 35.02 16.91 -57.88
C GLN A 6 35.19 16.86 -56.37
N GLY A 7 34.12 16.45 -55.67
CA GLY A 7 34.23 16.01 -54.29
C GLY A 7 35.17 14.81 -54.23
N ASN A 8 36.36 15.03 -53.68
CA ASN A 8 37.25 13.96 -53.26
C ASN A 8 36.53 13.16 -52.17
N SER A 9 35.98 12.00 -52.53
CA SER A 9 35.55 10.99 -51.56
C SER A 9 36.81 10.32 -50.98
N SER A 10 37.46 11.00 -50.03
CA SER A 10 38.63 10.51 -49.32
C SER A 10 38.25 9.55 -48.19
N GLY A 11 37.54 8.47 -48.52
CA GLY A 11 37.23 7.37 -47.60
C GLY A 11 38.00 6.11 -47.98
N SER A 12 38.33 5.27 -47.00
CA SER A 12 38.92 3.96 -47.23
C SER A 12 38.02 3.09 -48.12
N VAL A 13 38.55 1.98 -48.66
CA VAL A 13 37.71 1.00 -49.38
C VAL A 13 36.61 0.46 -48.46
N GLY A 14 36.92 0.26 -47.17
CA GLY A 14 35.95 -0.16 -46.16
C GLY A 14 34.80 0.83 -46.01
N ASP A 15 35.08 2.13 -45.92
CA ASP A 15 34.04 3.17 -45.77
C ASP A 15 33.10 3.21 -46.97
N ARG A 16 33.65 2.98 -48.17
CA ARG A 16 32.85 2.91 -49.41
C ARG A 16 31.99 1.65 -49.49
N ILE A 17 32.46 0.54 -48.90
CA ILE A 17 31.69 -0.70 -48.80
C ILE A 17 30.55 -0.53 -47.80
N LEU A 18 30.83 0.00 -46.60
CA LEU A 18 29.83 0.27 -45.56
C LEU A 18 28.73 1.23 -46.04
N ALA A 19 29.08 2.24 -46.86
CA ALA A 19 28.11 3.18 -47.39
C ALA A 19 27.28 2.66 -48.58
N ALA A 20 27.73 1.60 -49.26
CA ALA A 20 27.14 1.13 -50.52
C ALA A 20 26.35 -0.18 -50.40
N LEU A 21 26.61 -0.97 -49.34
CA LEU A 21 26.01 -2.28 -49.14
C LEU A 21 25.20 -2.32 -47.84
N THR A 22 24.15 -3.14 -47.84
CA THR A 22 23.37 -3.45 -46.64
C THR A 22 24.16 -4.35 -45.68
N GLU A 23 23.78 -4.38 -44.39
CA GLU A 23 24.41 -5.28 -43.40
C GLU A 23 24.37 -6.76 -43.83
N GLN A 24 23.29 -7.19 -44.48
CA GLN A 24 23.15 -8.55 -44.99
C GLN A 24 24.12 -8.85 -46.14
N GLU A 25 24.32 -7.90 -47.06
CA GLU A 25 25.28 -8.03 -48.16
C GLU A 25 26.73 -8.00 -47.65
N ILE A 26 27.02 -7.22 -46.61
CA ILE A 26 28.32 -7.20 -45.94
C ILE A 26 28.57 -8.54 -45.21
N SER A 27 27.57 -9.06 -44.49
CA SER A 27 27.66 -10.37 -43.85
C SER A 27 27.96 -11.47 -44.88
N GLN A 28 27.21 -11.49 -45.99
CA GLN A 28 27.41 -12.48 -47.04
C GLN A 28 28.79 -12.35 -47.71
N LEU A 29 29.29 -11.12 -47.90
CA LEU A 29 30.64 -10.86 -48.40
C LEU A 29 31.69 -11.42 -47.44
N LEU A 30 31.53 -11.20 -46.13
CA LEU A 30 32.43 -11.72 -45.10
C LEU A 30 32.40 -13.26 -45.07
N ASP A 31 31.23 -13.89 -45.14
CA ASP A 31 31.09 -15.35 -45.17
C ASP A 31 31.83 -15.98 -46.36
N VAL A 32 31.67 -15.39 -47.55
CA VAL A 32 32.35 -15.86 -48.76
C VAL A 32 33.87 -15.67 -48.65
N LEU A 33 34.33 -14.54 -48.08
CA LEU A 33 35.76 -14.30 -47.89
C LEU A 33 36.36 -15.27 -46.88
N PHE A 34 35.72 -15.48 -45.73
CA PHE A 34 36.20 -16.42 -44.70
C PHE A 34 36.15 -17.87 -45.16
N ALA A 35 35.22 -18.25 -46.04
CA ALA A 35 35.16 -19.61 -46.62
C ALA A 35 36.30 -19.91 -47.62
N VAL A 36 36.91 -18.88 -48.22
CA VAL A 36 37.93 -19.03 -49.27
C VAL A 36 39.36 -18.86 -48.74
N LEU A 37 39.54 -18.14 -47.64
CA LEU A 37 40.87 -17.87 -47.06
C LEU A 37 41.45 -19.12 -46.37
N SER A 38 42.74 -19.39 -46.60
CA SER A 38 43.46 -20.44 -45.88
C SER A 38 43.81 -19.99 -44.46
N ASN A 39 43.90 -20.92 -43.50
CA ASN A 39 44.23 -20.62 -42.10
C ASN A 39 45.53 -19.81 -41.94
N GLU A 40 46.53 -20.03 -42.80
CA GLU A 40 47.79 -19.27 -42.79
C GLU A 40 47.58 -17.82 -43.23
N THR A 41 46.79 -17.59 -44.28
CA THR A 41 46.51 -16.25 -44.81
C THR A 41 45.60 -15.49 -43.84
N LEU A 42 44.61 -16.17 -43.28
CA LEU A 42 43.71 -15.64 -42.25
C LEU A 42 44.51 -15.18 -41.02
N SER A 43 45.46 -15.98 -40.54
CA SER A 43 46.33 -15.60 -39.41
C SER A 43 47.18 -14.36 -39.74
N GLN A 44 47.70 -14.25 -40.96
CA GLN A 44 48.48 -13.09 -41.40
C GLN A 44 47.64 -11.81 -41.53
N VAL A 45 46.39 -11.93 -41.98
CA VAL A 45 45.46 -10.79 -42.11
C VAL A 45 44.99 -10.32 -40.73
N LEU A 46 44.64 -11.25 -39.83
CA LEU A 46 44.21 -10.92 -38.48
C LEU A 46 45.32 -10.26 -37.65
N ALA A 47 46.60 -10.61 -37.88
CA ALA A 47 47.74 -9.97 -37.24
C ALA A 47 47.96 -8.49 -37.63
N GLN A 48 47.27 -8.00 -38.67
CA GLN A 48 47.29 -6.59 -39.06
C GLN A 48 46.19 -5.76 -38.40
N LEU A 49 45.24 -6.41 -37.72
CA LEU A 49 44.18 -5.74 -36.97
C LEU A 49 44.72 -5.24 -35.62
N GLN A 50 44.00 -4.30 -35.01
CA GLN A 50 44.27 -3.91 -33.63
C GLN A 50 44.07 -5.12 -32.71
N ALA A 51 44.90 -5.23 -31.66
CA ALA A 51 44.99 -6.43 -30.83
C ALA A 51 43.63 -6.93 -30.30
N ASN A 52 42.75 -6.03 -29.84
CA ASN A 52 41.43 -6.42 -29.36
C ASN A 52 40.47 -6.85 -30.48
N THR A 53 40.50 -6.19 -31.64
CA THR A 53 39.72 -6.59 -32.82
C THR A 53 40.20 -7.95 -33.35
N GLN A 54 41.51 -8.17 -33.36
CA GLN A 54 42.11 -9.44 -33.70
C GLN A 54 41.61 -10.56 -32.78
N GLU A 55 41.71 -10.37 -31.47
CA GLU A 55 41.27 -11.35 -30.46
C GLU A 55 39.77 -11.66 -30.58
N THR A 56 38.94 -10.63 -30.74
CA THR A 56 37.48 -10.78 -30.92
C THR A 56 37.17 -11.62 -32.16
N VAL A 57 37.76 -11.30 -33.31
CA VAL A 57 37.54 -12.04 -34.55
C VAL A 57 38.08 -13.48 -34.45
N GLN A 58 39.19 -13.70 -33.73
CA GLN A 58 39.71 -15.05 -33.47
C GLN A 58 38.74 -15.89 -32.61
N GLN A 59 38.11 -15.30 -31.61
CA GLN A 59 37.09 -15.95 -30.77
C GLN A 59 35.81 -16.26 -31.54
N ILE A 60 35.36 -15.36 -32.43
CA ILE A 60 34.22 -15.60 -33.33
C ILE A 60 34.50 -16.78 -34.27
N LEU A 61 35.71 -16.84 -34.83
CA LEU A 61 36.11 -17.88 -35.80
C LEU A 61 36.47 -19.22 -35.15
N THR A 62 36.76 -19.23 -33.85
CA THR A 62 37.15 -20.44 -33.10
C THR A 62 36.25 -20.57 -31.87
N PRO A 63 35.03 -21.13 -32.01
CA PRO A 63 34.17 -21.34 -30.85
C PRO A 63 34.88 -22.28 -29.87
N SER A 64 35.09 -21.79 -28.63
CA SER A 64 35.73 -22.54 -27.55
C SER A 64 34.92 -23.81 -27.26
N GLN A 65 35.47 -24.99 -27.56
CA GLN A 65 34.98 -26.23 -26.97
C GLN A 65 35.46 -26.29 -25.52
N THR A 66 34.72 -25.67 -24.60
CA THR A 66 34.90 -25.91 -23.16
C THR A 66 33.64 -26.57 -22.62
N ASP A 67 33.87 -27.65 -21.88
CA ASP A 67 32.94 -28.68 -21.44
C ASP A 67 31.62 -28.21 -20.80
N ILE A 68 30.55 -28.91 -21.21
CA ILE A 68 29.39 -29.41 -20.47
C ILE A 68 29.29 -28.94 -19.00
N GLN A 69 28.16 -28.28 -18.70
CA GLN A 69 27.57 -27.95 -17.39
C GLN A 69 27.89 -26.57 -16.80
N THR A 70 27.40 -25.51 -17.44
CA THR A 70 26.66 -24.45 -16.74
C THR A 70 25.76 -23.75 -17.76
N GLU A 71 24.45 -23.67 -17.52
CA GLU A 71 23.57 -22.73 -18.24
C GLU A 71 23.95 -21.31 -17.79
N VAL A 72 24.98 -20.75 -18.42
CA VAL A 72 25.25 -19.33 -18.45
C VAL A 72 25.32 -18.98 -19.93
N THR A 73 24.44 -18.09 -20.36
CA THR A 73 24.35 -17.55 -21.71
C THR A 73 25.77 -17.27 -22.23
N GLU A 74 26.23 -18.00 -23.25
CA GLU A 74 27.53 -17.74 -23.87
C GLU A 74 27.50 -16.31 -24.45
N GLU A 75 28.12 -15.35 -23.76
CA GLU A 75 28.26 -13.98 -24.22
C GLU A 75 29.02 -13.99 -25.56
N GLN A 76 28.39 -13.45 -26.61
CA GLN A 76 29.05 -13.31 -27.90
C GLN A 76 30.28 -12.41 -27.72
N PRO A 77 31.43 -12.75 -28.31
CA PRO A 77 32.64 -11.92 -28.20
C PRO A 77 32.42 -10.56 -28.88
N VAL A 78 32.44 -9.47 -28.10
CA VAL A 78 32.29 -8.08 -28.58
C VAL A 78 33.60 -7.32 -28.38
N SER A 79 34.04 -6.58 -29.42
CA SER A 79 35.24 -5.75 -29.32
C SER A 79 35.04 -4.54 -28.40
N LEU A 80 36.11 -4.08 -27.75
CA LEU A 80 36.15 -2.86 -26.93
C LEU A 80 35.65 -1.64 -27.71
N ALA A 81 35.97 -1.54 -29.01
CA ALA A 81 35.48 -0.45 -29.85
C ALA A 81 33.95 -0.46 -30.00
N LYS A 82 33.35 -1.65 -30.12
CA LYS A 82 31.89 -1.79 -30.18
C LYS A 82 31.23 -1.51 -28.82
N LEU A 83 31.88 -1.89 -27.71
CA LEU A 83 31.40 -1.53 -26.37
C LEU A 83 31.46 -0.01 -26.14
N ALA A 84 32.54 0.66 -26.57
CA ALA A 84 32.65 2.13 -26.51
C ALA A 84 31.59 2.82 -27.37
N GLN A 85 31.32 2.30 -28.59
CA GLN A 85 30.23 2.81 -29.44
C GLN A 85 28.87 2.65 -28.78
N THR A 86 28.59 1.48 -28.20
CA THR A 86 27.32 1.19 -27.53
C THR A 86 27.13 2.10 -26.32
N TRP A 87 28.18 2.27 -25.51
CA TRP A 87 28.18 3.21 -24.38
C TRP A 87 27.88 4.65 -24.83
N SER A 88 28.54 5.13 -25.88
CA SER A 88 28.30 6.46 -26.42
C SER A 88 26.87 6.64 -26.96
N GLN A 89 26.29 5.60 -27.57
CA GLN A 89 24.92 5.64 -28.08
C GLN A 89 23.91 5.73 -26.91
N LEU A 90 24.10 4.95 -25.85
CA LEU A 90 23.23 5.02 -24.67
C LEU A 90 23.25 6.41 -24.01
N TRP A 91 24.40 7.08 -23.98
CA TRP A 91 24.48 8.47 -23.50
C TRP A 91 23.82 9.48 -24.43
N GLN A 92 23.82 9.23 -25.75
CA GLN A 92 23.05 10.05 -26.70
C GLN A 92 21.55 9.89 -26.45
N GLU A 93 21.07 8.66 -26.28
CA GLU A 93 19.67 8.36 -25.95
C GLU A 93 19.26 9.02 -24.62
N TRP A 94 20.11 8.96 -23.59
CA TRP A 94 19.91 9.68 -22.33
C TRP A 94 19.73 11.19 -22.56
N ASN A 95 20.65 11.81 -23.29
CA ASN A 95 20.60 13.26 -23.53
C ASN A 95 19.38 13.67 -24.37
N GLU A 96 18.95 12.83 -25.31
CA GLU A 96 17.73 13.06 -26.08
C GLU A 96 16.49 13.05 -25.17
N ILE A 97 16.40 12.09 -24.23
CA ILE A 97 15.32 12.03 -23.24
C ILE A 97 15.30 13.30 -22.38
N ILE A 98 16.45 13.73 -21.83
CA ILE A 98 16.54 14.93 -21.00
C ILE A 98 16.20 16.20 -21.79
N TYR A 99 16.67 16.29 -23.04
CA TYR A 99 16.35 17.41 -23.92
C TYR A 99 14.84 17.50 -24.19
N GLU A 100 14.18 16.38 -24.53
CA GLU A 100 12.72 16.34 -24.70
C GLU A 100 11.95 16.68 -23.41
N ALA A 101 12.49 16.32 -22.24
CA ALA A 101 11.92 16.65 -20.93
C ALA A 101 12.06 18.14 -20.58
N ALA A 102 13.02 18.85 -21.17
CA ALA A 102 13.19 20.29 -20.98
C ALA A 102 12.33 21.14 -21.94
N GLU A 103 11.55 20.54 -22.86
CA GLU A 103 10.69 21.28 -23.79
C GLU A 103 9.27 21.50 -23.25
N GLU A 104 8.75 22.74 -23.36
CA GLU A 104 7.41 23.13 -22.88
C GLU A 104 6.25 22.39 -23.59
N GLU A 105 6.48 21.91 -24.82
CA GLU A 105 5.56 21.06 -25.59
C GLU A 105 6.13 19.64 -25.79
N GLY A 106 7.12 19.28 -24.95
CA GLY A 106 7.83 18.01 -25.01
C GLY A 106 6.97 16.81 -24.66
N ARG A 107 7.50 15.62 -24.93
CA ARG A 107 6.82 14.32 -24.75
C ARG A 107 6.30 14.08 -23.33
N TYR A 108 6.91 14.73 -22.34
CA TYR A 108 6.63 14.54 -20.91
C TYR A 108 5.66 15.59 -20.34
N ILE A 109 5.08 16.45 -21.19
CA ILE A 109 4.02 17.39 -20.79
C ILE A 109 2.66 16.80 -21.19
N GLU A 110 1.90 16.37 -20.19
CA GLU A 110 0.61 15.71 -20.40
C GLU A 110 -0.58 16.62 -20.07
N GLN A 111 -1.67 16.43 -20.81
CA GLN A 111 -2.96 17.03 -20.56
C GLN A 111 -4.07 16.03 -20.92
N GLU A 112 -4.60 15.30 -19.94
CA GLU A 112 -5.60 14.25 -20.17
C GLU A 112 -6.91 14.80 -20.75
N ALA A 113 -7.32 16.00 -20.33
CA ALA A 113 -8.48 16.69 -20.88
C ALA A 113 -8.21 18.18 -21.13
N SER A 114 -8.83 18.72 -22.18
CA SER A 114 -8.63 20.12 -22.60
C SER A 114 -9.05 21.21 -21.59
N TRP A 115 -9.66 20.82 -20.46
CA TRP A 115 -10.08 21.71 -19.38
C TRP A 115 -9.20 21.60 -18.13
N GLU A 116 -8.28 20.63 -18.09
CA GLU A 116 -7.30 20.44 -17.03
C GLU A 116 -6.03 21.20 -17.35
N GLN A 117 -5.27 21.57 -16.31
CA GLN A 117 -3.97 22.19 -16.51
C GLN A 117 -2.95 21.12 -16.92
N PRO A 118 -2.07 21.38 -17.90
CA PRO A 118 -0.99 20.46 -18.21
C PRO A 118 -0.09 20.24 -16.98
N TYR A 119 0.43 19.02 -16.86
CA TYR A 119 1.37 18.64 -15.81
C TYR A 119 2.58 17.93 -16.40
N PHE A 120 3.67 17.91 -15.63
CA PHE A 120 4.88 17.20 -15.98
C PHE A 120 4.77 15.73 -15.55
N ASP A 121 4.84 14.80 -16.50
CA ASP A 121 4.80 13.38 -16.23
C ASP A 121 6.19 12.85 -15.87
N THR A 122 6.50 12.92 -14.57
CA THR A 122 7.73 12.38 -14.01
C THR A 122 7.84 10.86 -14.12
N TYR A 123 6.71 10.14 -14.20
CA TYR A 123 6.73 8.68 -14.27
C TYR A 123 7.29 8.21 -15.61
N THR A 124 6.75 8.70 -16.72
CA THR A 124 7.24 8.33 -18.06
C THR A 124 8.69 8.75 -18.27
N LEU A 125 9.12 9.91 -17.73
CA LEU A 125 10.53 10.31 -17.76
C LEU A 125 11.43 9.28 -17.09
N VAL A 126 11.10 8.90 -15.85
CA VAL A 126 11.90 7.95 -15.09
C VAL A 126 11.91 6.57 -15.75
N GLU A 127 10.78 6.10 -16.28
CA GLU A 127 10.69 4.83 -16.99
C GLU A 127 11.62 4.78 -18.22
N ASP A 128 11.66 5.85 -19.02
CA ASP A 128 12.52 5.90 -20.22
C ASP A 128 14.01 5.97 -19.83
N LEU A 129 14.37 6.75 -18.80
CA LEU A 129 15.75 6.80 -18.28
C LEU A 129 16.19 5.46 -17.66
N GLU A 130 15.28 4.75 -16.98
CA GLU A 130 15.53 3.43 -16.40
C GLU A 130 15.83 2.39 -17.48
N GLN A 131 15.14 2.43 -18.63
CA GLN A 131 15.41 1.52 -19.75
C GLN A 131 16.82 1.71 -20.33
N VAL A 132 17.28 2.95 -20.43
CA VAL A 132 18.66 3.25 -20.83
C VAL A 132 19.64 2.76 -19.77
N ALA A 133 19.36 3.03 -18.49
CA ALA A 133 20.21 2.61 -17.38
C ALA A 133 20.35 1.07 -17.30
N ALA A 134 19.28 0.31 -17.55
CA ALA A 134 19.32 -1.15 -17.57
C ALA A 134 20.31 -1.70 -18.61
N GLN A 135 20.50 -1.01 -19.73
CA GLN A 135 21.48 -1.36 -20.76
C GLN A 135 22.89 -0.87 -20.42
N MET A 136 23.00 0.27 -19.73
CA MET A 136 24.29 0.83 -19.27
C MET A 136 24.91 -0.01 -18.14
N GLN A 137 24.10 -0.51 -17.19
CA GLN A 137 24.59 -1.18 -15.98
C GLN A 137 25.66 -2.26 -16.24
N PRO A 138 25.46 -3.25 -17.14
CA PRO A 138 26.49 -4.28 -17.39
C PRO A 138 27.79 -3.73 -17.99
N LEU A 139 27.77 -2.53 -18.58
CA LEU A 139 28.92 -1.92 -19.24
C LEU A 139 29.77 -1.05 -18.29
N ILE A 140 29.25 -0.65 -17.12
CA ILE A 140 29.88 0.33 -16.22
C ILE A 140 31.33 0.01 -15.90
N HIS A 141 31.61 -1.21 -15.44
CA HIS A 141 32.97 -1.60 -15.03
C HIS A 141 33.95 -1.54 -16.20
N THR A 142 33.51 -1.97 -17.38
CA THR A 142 34.31 -1.92 -18.61
C THR A 142 34.52 -0.47 -19.06
N ALA A 143 33.45 0.33 -19.04
CA ALA A 143 33.48 1.74 -19.41
C ALA A 143 34.42 2.54 -18.53
N PHE A 144 34.33 2.37 -17.21
CA PHE A 144 35.20 3.03 -16.24
C PHE A 144 36.67 2.62 -16.44
N LYS A 145 36.96 1.31 -16.49
CA LYS A 145 38.32 0.77 -16.64
C LYS A 145 39.02 1.24 -17.92
N HIS A 146 38.26 1.37 -19.01
CA HIS A 146 38.80 1.76 -20.31
C HIS A 146 38.64 3.25 -20.62
N GLY A 147 38.15 4.05 -19.66
CA GLY A 147 37.99 5.49 -19.81
C GLY A 147 37.05 5.84 -20.97
N PHE A 148 35.94 5.12 -21.13
CA PHE A 148 34.86 5.51 -22.03
C PHE A 148 34.17 6.73 -21.42
N THR A 149 34.83 7.88 -21.49
CA THR A 149 34.33 9.12 -20.89
C THR A 149 33.07 9.57 -21.62
N PRO A 150 31.93 9.66 -20.93
CA PRO A 150 30.96 10.69 -21.26
C PRO A 150 31.58 12.05 -20.89
N ASP A 151 31.08 13.15 -21.44
CA ASP A 151 31.57 14.48 -21.09
C ASP A 151 31.36 14.81 -19.59
N ASN A 152 30.46 14.06 -18.90
CA ASN A 152 30.13 14.19 -17.48
C ASN A 152 30.02 12.82 -16.78
N ASP A 153 30.28 12.76 -15.47
CA ASP A 153 29.96 11.60 -14.63
C ASP A 153 28.44 11.51 -14.35
N PHE A 154 27.95 10.36 -13.84
CA PHE A 154 26.51 10.16 -13.58
C PHE A 154 25.95 11.19 -12.60
N ALA A 155 26.72 11.60 -11.59
CA ALA A 155 26.27 12.58 -10.60
C ALA A 155 26.06 13.97 -11.23
N SER A 156 27.02 14.40 -12.05
CA SER A 156 26.97 15.67 -12.78
C SER A 156 25.89 15.64 -13.85
N ALA A 157 25.74 14.53 -14.58
CA ALA A 157 24.68 14.35 -15.57
C ALA A 157 23.29 14.44 -14.95
N LEU A 158 23.08 13.87 -13.75
CA LEU A 158 21.80 13.99 -13.04
C LEU A 158 21.54 15.42 -12.55
N LEU A 159 22.56 16.15 -12.08
CA LEU A 159 22.41 17.55 -11.68
C LEU A 159 22.14 18.48 -12.86
N GLU A 160 22.80 18.24 -13.98
CA GLU A 160 22.55 18.95 -15.23
C GLU A 160 21.14 18.68 -15.72
N ALA A 161 20.72 17.41 -15.76
CA ALA A 161 19.35 17.03 -16.11
C ALA A 161 18.30 17.73 -15.23
N GLU A 162 18.49 17.72 -13.91
CA GLU A 162 17.60 18.43 -12.98
C GLU A 162 17.54 19.93 -13.30
N SER A 163 18.69 20.55 -13.55
CA SER A 163 18.75 21.97 -13.89
C SER A 163 18.15 22.27 -15.26
N GLU A 164 18.36 21.42 -16.26
CA GLU A 164 17.85 21.61 -17.63
C GLU A 164 16.33 21.48 -17.65
N ILE A 165 15.78 20.45 -17.02
CA ILE A 165 14.34 20.25 -16.92
C ILE A 165 13.70 21.41 -16.16
N SER A 166 14.22 21.74 -14.97
CA SER A 166 13.66 22.81 -14.12
C SER A 166 13.69 24.19 -14.78
N ASN A 167 14.74 24.49 -15.56
CA ASN A 167 14.85 25.75 -16.30
C ASN A 167 14.08 25.76 -17.63
N GLY A 168 13.87 24.58 -18.22
CA GLY A 168 13.22 24.41 -19.53
C GLY A 168 11.70 24.52 -19.45
N ILE A 169 11.11 24.16 -18.32
CA ILE A 169 9.66 24.23 -18.12
C ILE A 169 9.19 25.55 -17.48
N PRO A 170 7.92 25.95 -17.64
CA PRO A 170 7.42 27.19 -17.07
C PRO A 170 7.32 27.17 -15.54
N GLU A 171 7.64 28.28 -14.87
CA GLU A 171 7.60 28.41 -13.39
C GLU A 171 6.25 28.06 -12.73
N TRP A 172 5.14 28.16 -13.49
CA TRP A 172 3.80 27.82 -12.97
C TRP A 172 3.56 26.30 -12.92
N MET A 173 4.33 25.52 -13.67
CA MET A 173 4.26 24.07 -13.72
C MET A 173 5.16 23.50 -12.63
N HIS A 174 4.53 23.01 -11.57
CA HIS A 174 5.26 22.43 -10.46
C HIS A 174 5.72 21.01 -10.80
N ILE A 175 7.03 20.74 -10.73
CA ILE A 175 7.58 19.39 -10.74
C ILE A 175 7.55 18.88 -9.31
N GLU A 176 6.72 17.87 -9.06
CA GLU A 176 6.92 17.03 -7.88
C GLU A 176 8.22 16.25 -8.13
N GLY A 177 9.21 16.36 -7.24
CA GLY A 177 10.48 15.66 -7.41
C GLY A 177 10.30 14.17 -7.75
N PHE A 178 11.21 13.61 -8.52
CA PHE A 178 11.12 12.25 -9.05
C PHE A 178 12.13 11.31 -8.41
N GLU A 179 11.64 10.15 -8.00
CA GLU A 179 12.47 9.06 -7.47
C GLU A 179 13.02 8.24 -8.64
N LEU A 180 14.34 8.11 -8.71
CA LEU A 180 15.00 7.24 -9.67
C LEU A 180 14.56 5.80 -9.42
N GLU A 181 14.57 4.99 -10.48
CA GLU A 181 14.37 3.56 -10.35
C GLU A 181 15.67 2.81 -10.07
N LYS A 182 15.57 1.48 -10.00
CA LYS A 182 16.57 0.58 -9.46
C LYS A 182 17.87 0.57 -10.28
N HIS A 183 17.79 0.41 -11.60
CA HIS A 183 18.94 0.32 -12.48
C HIS A 183 19.66 1.66 -12.56
N LEU A 184 18.94 2.77 -12.67
CA LEU A 184 19.53 4.08 -12.69
C LEU A 184 20.23 4.43 -11.36
N THR A 185 19.58 4.14 -10.23
CA THR A 185 20.21 4.28 -8.91
C THR A 185 21.45 3.39 -8.80
N ALA A 186 21.39 2.14 -9.28
CA ALA A 186 22.53 1.23 -9.27
C ALA A 186 23.68 1.72 -10.16
N CYS A 187 23.40 2.24 -11.36
CA CYS A 187 24.41 2.80 -12.26
C CYS A 187 25.17 3.95 -11.60
N PHE A 188 24.43 4.87 -11.00
CA PHE A 188 24.99 5.98 -10.22
C PHE A 188 25.88 5.46 -9.08
N LEU A 189 25.39 4.54 -8.24
CA LEU A 189 26.15 4.01 -7.10
C LEU A 189 27.39 3.23 -7.53
N GLU A 190 27.30 2.40 -8.57
CA GLU A 190 28.43 1.63 -9.10
C GLU A 190 29.52 2.54 -9.65
N TRP A 191 29.14 3.56 -10.43
CA TRP A 191 30.10 4.53 -10.98
C TRP A 191 30.81 5.31 -9.87
N GLU A 192 30.05 5.89 -8.92
CA GLU A 192 30.61 6.64 -7.81
C GLU A 192 31.51 5.78 -6.91
N TRP A 193 31.17 4.50 -6.75
CA TRP A 193 31.99 3.55 -6.00
C TRP A 193 33.33 3.29 -6.69
N LEU A 194 33.34 3.09 -8.00
CA LEU A 194 34.57 2.93 -8.77
C LEU A 194 35.45 4.19 -8.70
N THR A 195 34.86 5.38 -8.75
CA THR A 195 35.56 6.66 -8.57
C THR A 195 36.24 6.73 -7.20
N ILE A 196 35.51 6.44 -6.12
CA ILE A 196 36.07 6.41 -4.76
C ILE A 196 37.22 5.40 -4.62
N GLN A 197 37.08 4.23 -5.25
CA GLN A 197 38.12 3.20 -5.21
C GLN A 197 39.38 3.62 -5.96
N ASP A 198 39.26 4.27 -7.12
CA ASP A 198 40.41 4.78 -7.89
C ASP A 198 41.16 5.89 -7.11
N GLU A 199 40.42 6.71 -6.36
CA GLU A 199 40.99 7.72 -5.45
C GLU A 199 41.64 7.13 -4.18
N GLY A 200 41.54 5.82 -3.96
CA GLY A 200 42.10 5.13 -2.79
C GLY A 200 41.38 5.45 -1.48
N LYS A 201 40.14 5.93 -1.57
CA LYS A 201 39.26 6.26 -0.45
C LYS A 201 38.48 5.02 0.04
N ASP A 202 37.91 5.10 1.23
CA ASP A 202 37.22 3.96 1.84
C ASP A 202 35.68 4.04 1.71
N GLY A 203 35.01 3.02 2.24
CA GLY A 203 33.55 2.90 2.19
C GLY A 203 32.82 4.05 2.89
N PHE A 204 33.40 4.65 3.93
CA PHE A 204 32.78 5.78 4.60
C PHE A 204 32.90 7.06 3.77
N ASP A 205 34.03 7.28 3.11
CA ASP A 205 34.17 8.37 2.13
C ASP A 205 33.12 8.25 1.02
N PHE A 206 32.86 7.03 0.54
CA PHE A 206 31.77 6.78 -0.41
C PHE A 206 30.40 7.15 0.16
N ALA A 207 30.05 6.67 1.37
CA ALA A 207 28.79 7.01 2.01
C ALA A 207 28.60 8.52 2.19
N LEU A 208 29.67 9.23 2.55
CA LEU A 208 29.69 10.68 2.67
C LEU A 208 29.43 11.36 1.32
N GLN A 209 30.06 10.88 0.25
CA GLN A 209 29.85 11.40 -1.11
C GLN A 209 28.41 11.23 -1.58
N ILE A 210 27.83 10.03 -1.43
CA ILE A 210 26.41 9.81 -1.77
C ILE A 210 25.50 10.74 -0.98
N ARG A 211 25.74 10.89 0.34
CA ARG A 211 24.94 11.80 1.17
C ARG A 211 25.08 13.28 0.76
N GLN A 212 26.26 13.68 0.28
CA GLN A 212 26.48 15.02 -0.26
C GLN A 212 25.72 15.23 -1.57
N TRP A 213 25.68 14.23 -2.46
CA TRP A 213 24.88 14.29 -3.68
C TRP A 213 23.39 14.42 -3.39
N GLU A 214 22.85 13.61 -2.48
CA GLU A 214 21.44 13.70 -2.07
C GLU A 214 21.04 15.08 -1.52
N ASN A 215 21.96 15.81 -0.88
CA ASN A 215 21.69 17.16 -0.40
C ASN A 215 21.80 18.23 -1.51
N ARG A 216 22.42 17.89 -2.64
CA ARG A 216 22.55 18.77 -3.80
C ARG A 216 21.38 18.61 -4.76
N PHE A 217 20.82 17.42 -4.87
CA PHE A 217 19.59 17.19 -5.63
C PHE A 217 18.41 17.93 -4.98
N THR A 218 17.60 18.59 -5.81
CA THR A 218 16.39 19.29 -5.40
C THR A 218 15.12 18.63 -5.93
N LEU A 219 15.21 17.96 -7.08
CA LEU A 219 14.11 17.20 -7.70
C LEU A 219 14.39 15.70 -7.69
N VAL A 220 15.65 15.28 -7.76
CA VAL A 220 16.00 13.85 -7.81
C VAL A 220 16.07 13.24 -6.42
N SER A 221 15.45 12.07 -6.24
CA SER A 221 15.73 11.19 -5.09
C SER A 221 16.15 9.80 -5.54
N LEU A 222 17.09 9.20 -4.83
CA LEU A 222 17.60 7.85 -5.14
C LEU A 222 16.65 6.76 -4.63
N GLU A 223 16.54 5.64 -5.35
CA GLU A 223 15.68 4.54 -4.94
C GLU A 223 16.18 3.91 -3.64
N ARG A 224 15.30 3.87 -2.64
CA ARG A 224 15.62 3.40 -1.29
C ARG A 224 16.21 1.99 -1.27
N SER A 225 15.61 1.05 -1.98
CA SER A 225 15.96 -0.37 -1.92
C SER A 225 17.31 -0.62 -2.61
N ALA A 226 17.58 0.05 -3.72
CA ALA A 226 18.82 -0.03 -4.48
C ALA A 226 20.01 0.46 -3.65
N ILE A 227 19.85 1.55 -2.89
CA ILE A 227 20.87 1.99 -1.94
C ILE A 227 21.15 0.89 -0.90
N ILE A 228 20.11 0.37 -0.24
CA ILE A 228 20.28 -0.65 0.81
C ILE A 228 20.95 -1.92 0.23
N ASP A 229 20.49 -2.38 -0.93
CA ASP A 229 21.04 -3.52 -1.65
C ASP A 229 22.51 -3.32 -2.04
N PHE A 230 22.88 -2.11 -2.45
CA PHE A 230 24.27 -1.79 -2.79
C PHE A 230 25.17 -1.88 -1.56
N PHE A 231 24.84 -1.16 -0.49
CA PHE A 231 25.64 -1.13 0.74
C PHE A 231 25.72 -2.52 1.42
N THR A 232 24.68 -3.34 1.32
CA THR A 232 24.70 -4.71 1.84
C THR A 232 25.57 -5.67 1.02
N LYS A 233 25.88 -5.37 -0.25
CA LYS A 233 26.78 -6.16 -1.10
C LYS A 233 28.25 -5.79 -0.99
N LEU A 234 28.58 -4.63 -0.40
CA LEU A 234 29.96 -4.22 -0.16
C LEU A 234 30.74 -5.25 0.67
N SER A 235 32.06 -5.27 0.50
CA SER A 235 32.93 -6.17 1.26
C SER A 235 32.95 -5.80 2.75
N ASP A 236 33.18 -6.80 3.61
CA ASP A 236 33.19 -6.61 5.07
C ASP A 236 34.15 -5.50 5.55
N PRO A 237 35.38 -5.32 5.01
CA PRO A 237 36.22 -4.20 5.39
C PRO A 237 35.56 -2.84 5.15
N GLN A 238 34.86 -2.68 4.03
CA GLN A 238 34.21 -1.42 3.67
C GLN A 238 33.00 -1.14 4.56
N LYS A 239 32.20 -2.18 4.83
CA LYS A 239 31.08 -2.09 5.80
C LYS A 239 31.57 -1.70 7.20
N GLN A 240 32.72 -2.19 7.64
CA GLN A 240 33.32 -1.78 8.92
C GLN A 240 33.73 -0.30 8.91
N CYS A 241 34.33 0.20 7.83
CA CYS A 241 34.64 1.64 7.69
C CYS A 241 33.37 2.48 7.77
N ILE A 242 32.34 2.13 6.99
CA ILE A 242 31.04 2.82 7.00
C ILE A 242 30.43 2.83 8.40
N PHE A 243 30.41 1.68 9.07
CA PHE A 243 29.87 1.56 10.41
C PHE A 243 30.62 2.45 11.41
N ALA A 244 31.95 2.45 11.37
CA ALA A 244 32.78 3.27 12.24
C ALA A 244 32.53 4.77 12.00
N GLY A 245 32.48 5.20 10.73
CA GLY A 245 32.24 6.59 10.35
C GLY A 245 30.84 7.07 10.71
N LEU A 246 29.78 6.33 10.34
CA LEU A 246 28.40 6.66 10.69
C LEU A 246 28.19 6.73 12.22
N THR A 247 28.87 5.87 12.97
CA THR A 247 28.82 5.90 14.44
C THR A 247 29.52 7.14 15.01
N ALA A 248 30.67 7.52 14.45
CA ALA A 248 31.42 8.70 14.89
C ALA A 248 30.68 10.01 14.56
N ASP A 249 30.08 10.08 13.38
CA ASP A 249 29.47 11.29 12.84
C ASP A 249 27.95 11.37 13.05
N ARG A 250 27.38 10.45 13.84
CA ARG A 250 25.93 10.32 14.06
C ARG A 250 25.24 11.63 14.47
N THR A 251 25.92 12.43 15.29
CA THR A 251 25.37 13.69 15.85
C THR A 251 25.65 14.91 14.97
N THR A 252 26.32 14.72 13.83
CA THR A 252 26.57 15.82 12.88
C THR A 252 25.27 16.20 12.17
N PRO A 253 25.10 17.48 11.76
CA PRO A 253 23.89 17.92 11.04
C PRO A 253 23.60 17.13 9.76
N LEU A 254 24.65 16.61 9.10
CA LEU A 254 24.54 15.85 7.87
C LEU A 254 23.82 14.50 8.06
N TRP A 255 24.10 13.86 9.20
CA TRP A 255 23.68 12.49 9.49
C TRP A 255 22.52 12.40 10.48
N GLN A 256 22.48 13.28 11.49
CA GLN A 256 21.52 13.19 12.61
C GLN A 256 20.07 13.04 12.12
N GLY A 257 19.61 13.93 11.23
CA GLY A 257 18.23 13.89 10.73
C GLY A 257 17.89 12.60 9.97
N THR A 258 18.87 12.00 9.30
CA THR A 258 18.67 10.77 8.52
C THR A 258 18.88 9.49 9.32
N LEU A 259 19.74 9.50 10.34
CA LEU A 259 20.01 8.35 11.21
C LEU A 259 19.05 8.27 12.40
N ASP A 260 18.33 9.35 12.71
CA ASP A 260 17.25 9.34 13.69
C ASP A 260 15.87 9.10 13.05
N ASN A 261 15.77 9.08 11.71
CA ASN A 261 14.51 8.86 10.98
C ASN A 261 14.42 7.44 10.44
N ILE A 262 13.48 6.63 10.94
CA ILE A 262 13.31 5.23 10.52
C ILE A 262 12.95 5.05 9.04
N HIS A 263 12.40 6.09 8.41
CA HIS A 263 11.99 6.06 7.01
C HIS A 263 13.14 6.42 6.08
N SER A 264 14.29 6.85 6.60
CA SER A 264 15.50 7.07 5.83
C SER A 264 16.15 5.73 5.46
N HIS A 265 16.63 5.59 4.23
CA HIS A 265 17.49 4.45 3.85
C HIS A 265 18.80 4.44 4.64
N TRP A 266 19.35 5.60 5.01
CA TRP A 266 20.57 5.65 5.83
C TRP A 266 20.37 5.09 7.23
N TYR A 267 19.18 5.26 7.82
CA TYR A 267 18.84 4.57 9.05
C TYR A 267 18.83 3.05 8.85
N GLN A 268 18.28 2.56 7.73
CA GLN A 268 18.23 1.12 7.44
C GLN A 268 19.63 0.53 7.18
N VAL A 269 20.48 1.24 6.44
CA VAL A 269 21.89 0.87 6.27
C VAL A 269 22.60 0.83 7.62
N TYR A 270 22.47 1.89 8.42
CA TYR A 270 23.10 1.98 9.74
C TYR A 270 22.62 0.87 10.69
N ILE A 271 21.31 0.64 10.79
CA ILE A 271 20.76 -0.35 11.73
C ILE A 271 21.15 -1.78 11.35
N ASN A 272 21.28 -2.08 10.04
CA ASN A 272 21.81 -3.36 9.56
C ASN A 272 23.27 -3.56 9.96
N LEU A 273 24.09 -2.51 9.87
CA LEU A 273 25.49 -2.53 10.30
C LEU A 273 25.61 -2.66 11.84
N VAL A 274 24.75 -1.97 12.60
CA VAL A 274 24.69 -2.12 14.07
C VAL A 274 24.33 -3.55 14.42
N HIS A 275 23.32 -4.15 13.77
CA HIS A 275 22.95 -5.55 14.00
C HIS A 275 24.12 -6.51 13.75
N GLN A 276 24.89 -6.28 12.69
CA GLN A 276 26.03 -7.13 12.33
C GLN A 276 27.23 -6.98 13.27
N TYR A 277 27.60 -5.74 13.63
CA TYR A 277 28.87 -5.46 14.31
C TYR A 277 28.75 -5.13 15.80
N LYS A 278 27.58 -4.68 16.27
CA LYS A 278 27.29 -4.34 17.68
C LYS A 278 25.85 -4.71 18.05
N PRO A 279 25.51 -6.00 18.09
CA PRO A 279 24.15 -6.46 18.38
C PRO A 279 23.62 -5.96 19.74
N GLU A 280 24.49 -5.67 20.71
CA GLU A 280 24.10 -5.06 21.98
C GLU A 280 23.53 -3.64 21.81
N GLN A 281 24.04 -2.85 20.85
CA GLN A 281 23.53 -1.51 20.54
C GLN A 281 22.30 -1.55 19.63
N TYR A 282 22.06 -2.67 18.95
CA TYR A 282 20.93 -2.82 18.04
C TYR A 282 19.60 -2.66 18.78
N LEU A 283 19.43 -3.37 19.90
CA LEU A 283 18.21 -3.29 20.71
C LEU A 283 17.99 -1.90 21.32
N GLU A 284 19.06 -1.22 21.73
CA GLU A 284 18.98 0.15 22.23
C GLU A 284 18.46 1.10 21.14
N ASN A 285 18.97 0.98 19.91
CA ASN A 285 18.49 1.77 18.77
C ASN A 285 17.05 1.45 18.35
N LEU A 286 16.63 0.18 18.45
CA LEU A 286 15.23 -0.17 18.21
C LEU A 286 14.31 0.45 19.25
N ARG A 287 14.73 0.47 20.52
CA ARG A 287 13.94 1.07 21.59
C ARG A 287 13.76 2.58 21.40
N THR A 288 14.82 3.31 21.06
CA THR A 288 14.74 4.78 20.86
C THR A 288 13.84 5.18 19.69
N THR A 289 13.56 4.25 18.76
CA THR A 289 12.75 4.49 17.57
C THR A 289 11.31 3.96 17.66
N ILE A 290 10.91 3.39 18.82
CA ILE A 290 9.52 2.99 19.11
C ILE A 290 8.49 4.10 18.80
N PRO A 291 8.73 5.40 19.12
CA PRO A 291 7.77 6.46 18.84
C PRO A 291 7.49 6.72 17.35
N GLN A 292 8.37 6.24 16.46
CA GLN A 292 8.23 6.34 15.01
C GLN A 292 7.65 5.05 14.41
N LYS A 293 8.05 3.88 14.92
CA LYS A 293 7.52 2.56 14.55
C LYS A 293 7.42 1.68 15.77
N TRP A 294 6.20 1.54 16.26
CA TRP A 294 5.92 0.80 17.49
C TRP A 294 6.38 -0.67 17.41
N GLN A 295 6.39 -1.28 16.21
CA GLN A 295 6.83 -2.67 16.03
C GLN A 295 8.30 -2.89 16.43
N ASN A 296 9.13 -1.84 16.45
CA ASN A 296 10.51 -1.95 16.91
C ASN A 296 10.60 -2.40 18.37
N GLY A 297 9.57 -2.12 19.18
CA GLY A 297 9.49 -2.59 20.56
C GLY A 297 9.39 -4.10 20.71
N LEU A 298 8.87 -4.83 19.70
CA LEU A 298 8.64 -6.28 19.79
C LEU A 298 9.92 -7.06 20.05
N LEU A 299 10.99 -6.77 19.29
CA LEU A 299 12.29 -7.45 19.45
C LEU A 299 12.97 -7.09 20.77
N VAL A 300 12.81 -5.84 21.23
CA VAL A 300 13.34 -5.40 22.53
C VAL A 300 12.63 -6.15 23.66
N ILE A 301 11.30 -6.28 23.58
CA ILE A 301 10.50 -7.00 24.58
C ILE A 301 10.86 -8.50 24.58
N GLU A 302 11.06 -9.11 23.41
CA GLU A 302 11.46 -10.51 23.28
C GLU A 302 12.80 -10.81 23.96
N ASP A 303 13.81 -9.96 23.75
CA ASP A 303 15.11 -10.10 24.41
C ASP A 303 15.01 -9.94 25.94
N LEU A 304 14.23 -8.96 26.43
CA LEU A 304 13.99 -8.76 27.86
C LEU A 304 13.26 -9.96 28.49
N LEU A 305 12.29 -10.54 27.79
CA LEU A 305 11.61 -11.75 28.21
C LEU A 305 12.56 -12.95 28.27
N ALA A 306 13.45 -13.12 27.28
CA ALA A 306 14.47 -14.17 27.29
C ALA A 306 15.42 -14.03 28.50
N LYS A 307 15.71 -12.79 28.91
CA LYS A 307 16.51 -12.46 30.11
C LYS A 307 15.71 -12.51 31.42
N GLN A 308 14.39 -12.76 31.35
CA GLN A 308 13.47 -12.72 32.49
C GLN A 308 13.42 -11.35 33.19
N ASP A 309 13.77 -10.28 32.50
CA ASP A 309 13.65 -8.91 33.01
C ASP A 309 12.23 -8.38 32.78
N TYR A 310 11.30 -8.89 33.58
CA TYR A 310 9.88 -8.58 33.42
C TYR A 310 9.54 -7.13 33.78
N ILE A 311 10.34 -6.47 34.63
CA ILE A 311 10.11 -5.07 35.00
C ILE A 311 10.42 -4.18 33.81
N GLU A 312 11.59 -4.36 33.19
CA GLU A 312 11.96 -3.55 32.03
C GLU A 312 11.11 -3.90 30.80
N SER A 313 10.75 -5.18 30.64
CA SER A 313 9.82 -5.63 29.61
C SER A 313 8.49 -4.87 29.67
N LEU A 314 7.94 -4.66 30.89
CA LEU A 314 6.70 -3.91 31.07
C LEU A 314 6.85 -2.44 30.64
N THR A 315 7.96 -1.79 30.99
CA THR A 315 8.26 -0.41 30.56
C THR A 315 8.25 -0.30 29.04
N VAL A 316 8.93 -1.21 28.34
CA VAL A 316 8.99 -1.19 26.87
C VAL A 316 7.63 -1.53 26.24
N ILE A 317 6.83 -2.41 26.85
CA ILE A 317 5.45 -2.66 26.43
C ILE A 317 4.61 -1.37 26.51
N GLU A 318 4.72 -0.60 27.58
CA GLU A 318 4.01 0.67 27.75
C GLU A 318 4.46 1.71 26.72
N GLU A 319 5.76 1.86 26.47
CA GLU A 319 6.32 2.70 25.39
C GLU A 319 5.73 2.30 24.02
N THR A 320 5.67 1.00 23.76
CA THR A 320 5.18 0.42 22.49
C THR A 320 3.68 0.64 22.30
N LEU A 321 2.87 0.44 23.34
CA LEU A 321 1.43 0.68 23.32
C LEU A 321 1.11 2.18 23.15
N ASN A 322 1.87 3.06 23.81
CA ASN A 322 1.70 4.50 23.65
C ASN A 322 2.00 4.95 22.22
N ALA A 323 3.04 4.38 21.59
CA ALA A 323 3.35 4.64 20.18
C ALA A 323 2.25 4.11 19.23
N LEU A 324 1.74 2.90 19.49
CA LEU A 324 0.63 2.30 18.73
C LEU A 324 -0.66 3.16 18.81
N LEU A 325 -0.97 3.70 19.99
CA LEU A 325 -2.22 4.43 20.26
C LEU A 325 -2.11 5.96 20.10
N LYS A 326 -0.94 6.48 19.71
CA LYS A 326 -0.59 7.92 19.64
C LYS A 326 -1.61 8.79 18.89
N PHE A 327 -2.25 8.27 17.85
CA PHE A 327 -3.22 9.02 17.05
C PHE A 327 -4.58 9.26 17.72
N LYS A 328 -4.83 8.67 18.91
CA LYS A 328 -6.16 8.65 19.53
C LYS A 328 -6.25 9.13 20.97
N GLN A 329 -5.11 9.38 21.62
CA GLN A 329 -5.08 9.60 23.06
C GLN A 329 -4.25 10.84 23.39
N GLU A 330 -4.91 12.00 23.54
CA GLU A 330 -4.27 13.15 24.20
C GLU A 330 -4.33 13.04 25.74
N ASP A 331 -5.10 12.11 26.34
CA ASP A 331 -5.30 12.10 27.80
C ASP A 331 -5.71 10.76 28.46
N ARG A 332 -5.61 9.60 27.79
CA ARG A 332 -6.00 8.31 28.40
C ARG A 332 -4.90 7.26 28.27
N SER A 333 -4.33 6.84 29.40
CA SER A 333 -3.51 5.62 29.47
C SER A 333 -4.42 4.41 29.28
N TRP A 334 -4.19 3.63 28.23
CA TRP A 334 -4.88 2.37 28.00
C TRP A 334 -4.37 1.28 28.95
N SER A 335 -5.27 0.42 29.44
CA SER A 335 -4.89 -0.78 30.19
C SER A 335 -5.67 -2.01 29.70
N PRO A 336 -5.09 -3.22 29.77
CA PRO A 336 -5.73 -4.43 29.27
C PRO A 336 -6.99 -4.82 30.04
N GLU A 337 -7.20 -4.30 31.25
CA GLU A 337 -8.37 -4.55 32.10
C GLU A 337 -9.54 -3.61 31.80
N THR A 338 -9.31 -2.49 31.11
CA THR A 338 -10.31 -1.42 30.94
C THR A 338 -11.01 -1.45 29.58
N SER A 339 -10.35 -1.91 28.52
CA SER A 339 -10.93 -1.96 27.17
C SER A 339 -10.13 -2.88 26.24
N LEU A 340 -10.77 -3.39 25.19
CA LEU A 340 -10.13 -4.25 24.20
C LEU A 340 -9.28 -3.43 23.21
N LEU A 341 -8.03 -3.83 23.00
CA LEU A 341 -7.04 -3.06 22.21
C LEU A 341 -7.51 -2.82 20.77
N PHE A 342 -8.10 -3.80 20.08
CA PHE A 342 -8.61 -3.61 18.71
C PHE A 342 -9.74 -2.57 18.63
N THR A 343 -10.45 -2.32 19.73
CA THR A 343 -11.51 -1.30 19.79
C THR A 343 -10.93 0.10 19.89
N GLU A 344 -9.74 0.22 20.46
CA GLU A 344 -8.99 1.47 20.60
C GLU A 344 -8.19 1.75 19.33
N ASN A 345 -7.48 0.77 18.77
CA ASN A 345 -6.67 0.97 17.56
C ASN A 345 -7.51 1.26 16.30
N GLY A 346 -8.77 0.79 16.27
CA GLY A 346 -9.77 1.09 15.24
C GLY A 346 -9.53 0.38 13.91
N ASP A 347 -10.62 -0.15 13.34
CA ASP A 347 -10.66 -1.02 12.16
C ASP A 347 -10.10 -0.46 10.83
N CYS A 348 -9.44 0.70 10.80
CA CYS A 348 -9.22 1.43 9.55
C CYS A 348 -7.86 1.18 8.87
N TYR A 349 -6.83 0.62 9.52
CA TYR A 349 -5.50 0.54 8.91
C TYR A 349 -4.63 -0.66 9.31
N THR A 350 -5.20 -1.75 9.83
CA THR A 350 -4.38 -2.94 10.11
C THR A 350 -4.23 -3.78 8.84
N THR A 351 -3.06 -3.67 8.20
CA THR A 351 -2.57 -4.71 7.27
C THR A 351 -2.51 -6.05 8.01
N ASN A 352 -2.51 -7.17 7.29
CA ASN A 352 -2.38 -8.50 7.91
C ASN A 352 -1.13 -8.58 8.81
N GLU A 353 -0.03 -7.94 8.39
CA GLU A 353 1.20 -7.83 9.17
C GLU A 353 1.02 -7.03 10.47
N GLY A 354 0.31 -5.91 10.41
CA GLY A 354 -0.01 -5.11 11.61
C GLY A 354 -0.84 -5.90 12.62
N ALA A 355 -1.80 -6.70 12.17
CA ALA A 355 -2.62 -7.55 13.04
C ALA A 355 -1.80 -8.64 13.74
N GLU A 356 -0.82 -9.27 13.05
CA GLU A 356 0.05 -10.27 13.67
C GLU A 356 1.03 -9.65 14.68
N SER A 357 1.56 -8.46 14.38
CA SER A 357 2.39 -7.71 15.34
C SER A 357 1.61 -7.34 16.61
N GLU A 358 0.32 -6.97 16.50
CA GLU A 358 -0.52 -6.65 17.68
C GLU A 358 -0.77 -7.89 18.55
N LYS A 359 -1.04 -9.04 17.92
CA LYS A 359 -1.18 -10.31 18.65
C LYS A 359 0.10 -10.70 19.37
N MET A 360 1.25 -10.46 18.73
CA MET A 360 2.56 -10.71 19.33
C MET A 360 2.80 -9.81 20.54
N LEU A 361 2.48 -8.52 20.44
CA LEU A 361 2.55 -7.59 21.58
C LEU A 361 1.70 -8.05 22.76
N LEU A 362 0.45 -8.47 22.51
CA LEU A 362 -0.43 -8.98 23.57
C LEU A 362 0.11 -10.25 24.22
N ARG A 363 0.72 -11.15 23.43
CA ARG A 363 1.36 -12.36 23.94
C ARG A 363 2.54 -12.03 24.84
N TYR A 364 3.41 -11.12 24.41
CA TYR A 364 4.54 -10.70 25.23
C TYR A 364 4.06 -10.03 26.52
N TYR A 365 3.05 -9.16 26.45
CA TYR A 365 2.47 -8.56 27.64
C TYR A 365 1.91 -9.61 28.62
N GLN A 366 1.27 -10.66 28.11
CA GLN A 366 0.76 -11.75 28.95
C GLN A 366 1.89 -12.49 29.67
N GLN A 367 2.99 -12.77 28.97
CA GLN A 367 4.18 -13.41 29.55
C GLN A 367 4.85 -12.52 30.61
N THR A 368 4.97 -11.22 30.34
CA THR A 368 5.48 -10.24 31.31
C THR A 368 4.61 -10.16 32.55
N ALA A 369 3.28 -10.07 32.38
CA ALA A 369 2.33 -10.06 33.49
C ALA A 369 2.41 -11.34 34.34
N GLN A 370 2.59 -12.49 33.69
CA GLN A 370 2.81 -13.78 34.38
C GLN A 370 4.10 -13.76 35.20
N GLY A 371 5.21 -13.30 34.62
CA GLY A 371 6.51 -13.17 35.30
C GLY A 371 6.48 -12.23 36.50
N LEU A 372 5.66 -11.18 36.44
CA LEU A 372 5.43 -10.24 37.54
C LEU A 372 4.37 -10.71 38.57
N GLY A 373 3.76 -11.88 38.37
CA GLY A 373 2.69 -12.39 39.25
C GLY A 373 1.36 -11.60 39.16
N GLN A 374 1.18 -10.80 38.11
CA GLN A 374 -0.01 -9.96 37.88
C GLN A 374 -1.16 -10.80 37.29
N THR A 375 -1.74 -11.67 38.12
CA THR A 375 -2.74 -12.67 37.69
C THR A 375 -3.96 -12.06 37.00
N GLU A 376 -4.52 -10.98 37.55
CA GLU A 376 -5.68 -10.28 36.96
C GLU A 376 -5.37 -9.78 35.55
N ARG A 377 -4.20 -9.15 35.36
CA ARG A 377 -3.75 -8.62 34.08
C ARG A 377 -3.49 -9.71 33.05
N MET A 378 -2.82 -10.79 33.46
CA MET A 378 -2.58 -11.95 32.62
C MET A 378 -3.91 -12.55 32.10
N ASN A 379 -4.92 -12.65 32.97
CA ASN A 379 -6.25 -13.15 32.60
C ASN A 379 -7.02 -12.15 31.72
N ALA A 380 -6.88 -10.84 31.95
CA ALA A 380 -7.44 -9.84 31.05
C ALA A 380 -6.82 -9.91 29.64
N LEU A 381 -5.49 -10.11 29.55
CA LEU A 381 -4.77 -10.30 28.29
C LEU A 381 -5.14 -11.61 27.56
N GLU A 382 -5.53 -12.65 28.29
CA GLU A 382 -6.10 -13.85 27.69
C GLU A 382 -7.42 -13.54 26.97
N ILE A 383 -8.33 -12.79 27.61
CA ILE A 383 -9.57 -12.34 26.98
C ILE A 383 -9.26 -11.47 25.74
N GLN A 384 -8.25 -10.60 25.81
CA GLN A 384 -7.82 -9.77 24.68
C GLN A 384 -7.40 -10.63 23.48
N ARG A 385 -6.55 -11.64 23.70
CA ARG A 385 -6.11 -12.56 22.64
C ARG A 385 -7.28 -13.32 22.01
N ILE A 386 -8.16 -13.89 22.84
CA ILE A 386 -9.37 -14.58 22.36
C ILE A 386 -10.21 -13.62 21.52
N ALA A 387 -10.38 -12.38 21.99
CA ALA A 387 -11.15 -11.37 21.26
C ALA A 387 -10.50 -10.98 19.92
N PHE A 388 -9.17 -10.90 19.84
CA PHE A 388 -8.49 -10.64 18.57
C PHE A 388 -8.79 -11.69 17.50
N GLU A 389 -8.82 -12.96 17.90
CA GLU A 389 -9.04 -14.10 17.01
C GLU A 389 -10.53 -14.37 16.74
N HIS A 390 -11.37 -14.21 17.76
CA HIS A 390 -12.76 -14.69 17.77
C HIS A 390 -13.79 -13.59 18.03
N ARG A 391 -13.46 -12.30 17.84
CA ARG A 391 -14.39 -11.16 18.08
C ARG A 391 -15.78 -11.31 17.46
N TYR A 392 -15.92 -12.04 16.34
CA TYR A 392 -17.20 -12.26 15.67
C TYR A 392 -17.91 -13.55 16.05
N ASP A 393 -17.21 -14.48 16.72
CA ASP A 393 -17.80 -15.68 17.28
C ASP A 393 -18.30 -15.37 18.69
N TRP A 394 -19.60 -15.08 18.79
CA TRP A 394 -20.19 -14.67 20.05
C TRP A 394 -20.13 -15.78 21.10
N SER A 395 -20.23 -17.05 20.69
CA SER A 395 -20.18 -18.18 21.62
C SER A 395 -18.82 -18.27 22.30
N VAL A 396 -17.74 -18.15 21.52
CA VAL A 396 -16.36 -18.13 22.07
C VAL A 396 -16.16 -16.93 22.98
N MET A 397 -16.68 -15.75 22.60
CA MET A 397 -16.57 -14.54 23.43
C MET A 397 -17.32 -14.66 24.76
N PHE A 398 -18.57 -15.13 24.75
CA PHE A 398 -19.33 -15.34 25.99
C PHE A 398 -18.65 -16.36 26.90
N LYS A 399 -18.11 -17.43 26.32
CA LYS A 399 -17.31 -18.43 27.06
C LYS A 399 -16.08 -17.80 27.71
N ALA A 400 -15.33 -16.97 26.97
CA ALA A 400 -14.17 -16.27 27.49
C ALA A 400 -14.52 -15.36 28.67
N PHE A 401 -15.60 -14.57 28.57
CA PHE A 401 -16.03 -13.72 29.67
C PHE A 401 -16.51 -14.50 30.90
N ALA A 402 -17.06 -15.70 30.71
CA ALA A 402 -17.57 -16.53 31.79
C ALA A 402 -16.48 -17.35 32.49
N GLU A 403 -15.55 -17.93 31.73
CA GLU A 403 -14.60 -18.94 32.23
C GLU A 403 -13.25 -18.36 32.63
N VAL A 404 -12.81 -17.24 32.03
CA VAL A 404 -11.52 -16.63 32.37
C VAL A 404 -11.62 -15.91 33.73
N PRO A 405 -10.76 -16.24 34.72
CA PRO A 405 -10.91 -15.74 36.07
C PRO A 405 -10.38 -14.30 36.22
N VAL A 406 -11.25 -13.32 35.95
CA VAL A 406 -11.03 -11.89 36.21
C VAL A 406 -12.02 -11.35 37.24
N SER A 407 -11.68 -10.22 37.85
CA SER A 407 -12.60 -9.47 38.71
C SER A 407 -13.86 -9.01 37.95
N ASN A 408 -14.95 -8.80 38.68
CA ASN A 408 -16.20 -8.34 38.08
C ASN A 408 -16.07 -6.98 37.35
N PRO A 409 -15.35 -5.97 37.89
CA PRO A 409 -15.12 -4.71 37.17
C PRO A 409 -14.42 -4.91 35.82
N THR A 410 -13.33 -5.69 35.79
CA THR A 410 -12.60 -6.01 34.55
C THR A 410 -13.48 -6.75 33.55
N ARG A 411 -14.21 -7.79 34.01
CA ARG A 411 -15.14 -8.52 33.15
C ARG A 411 -16.16 -7.58 32.50
N GLN A 412 -16.75 -6.69 33.30
CA GLN A 412 -17.76 -5.74 32.84
C GLN A 412 -17.18 -4.74 31.83
N ALA A 413 -15.98 -4.22 32.10
CA ALA A 413 -15.30 -3.27 31.22
C ALA A 413 -14.96 -3.89 29.85
N LEU A 414 -14.37 -5.09 29.83
CA LEU A 414 -14.03 -5.80 28.60
C LEU A 414 -15.26 -6.26 27.82
N PHE A 415 -16.29 -6.75 28.53
CA PHE A 415 -17.56 -7.10 27.91
C PHE A 415 -18.22 -5.89 27.26
N GLN A 416 -18.25 -4.74 27.95
CA GLN A 416 -18.81 -3.50 27.42
C GLN A 416 -18.03 -3.03 26.19
N SER A 417 -16.69 -3.05 26.25
CA SER A 417 -15.82 -2.71 25.13
C SER A 417 -16.11 -3.59 23.89
N TRP A 418 -16.25 -4.91 24.06
CA TRP A 418 -16.61 -5.83 22.97
C TRP A 418 -18.01 -5.56 22.42
N ARG A 419 -19.03 -5.51 23.30
CA ARG A 419 -20.43 -5.30 22.92
C ARG A 419 -20.61 -4.01 22.14
N ASP A 420 -20.00 -2.92 22.63
CA ASP A 420 -20.10 -1.61 22.02
C ASP A 420 -19.31 -1.55 20.69
N TYR A 421 -18.24 -2.34 20.53
CA TYR A 421 -17.57 -2.52 19.24
C TYR A 421 -18.46 -3.24 18.22
N ILE A 422 -19.08 -4.38 18.59
CA ILE A 422 -19.99 -5.12 17.70
C ILE A 422 -21.14 -4.21 17.26
N ALA A 423 -21.75 -3.48 18.19
CA ALA A 423 -22.79 -2.51 17.88
C ALA A 423 -22.31 -1.38 16.95
N ARG A 424 -21.14 -0.78 17.19
CA ARG A 424 -20.61 0.30 16.33
C ARG A 424 -20.31 -0.18 14.91
N ARG A 425 -19.72 -1.37 14.75
CA ARG A 425 -19.32 -1.89 13.43
C ARG A 425 -20.51 -2.19 12.54
N THR A 426 -21.63 -2.58 13.11
CA THR A 426 -22.85 -2.76 12.32
C THR A 426 -23.29 -1.48 11.63
N ARG A 427 -22.96 -0.26 12.11
CA ARG A 427 -23.40 1.06 11.57
C ARG A 427 -22.64 1.57 10.32
N ARG A 428 -22.03 0.71 9.50
CA ARG A 428 -20.95 1.07 8.54
C ARG A 428 -21.26 2.06 7.39
N GLN A 429 -22.43 2.71 7.32
CA GLN A 429 -22.77 3.67 6.25
C GLN A 429 -23.15 5.08 6.71
N SER A 430 -22.37 5.67 7.60
CA SER A 430 -22.33 7.14 7.68
C SER A 430 -20.89 7.63 7.81
N GLN A 431 -20.10 7.47 6.73
CA GLN A 431 -18.80 8.14 6.60
C GLN A 431 -18.91 9.66 6.83
N SER A 432 -20.07 10.25 6.53
CA SER A 432 -20.38 11.66 6.80
C SER A 432 -20.50 12.03 8.29
N PHE A 433 -20.77 11.07 9.18
CA PHE A 433 -20.92 11.33 10.63
C PHE A 433 -19.63 11.23 11.43
N ARG A 434 -18.53 10.73 10.83
CA ARG A 434 -17.24 10.68 11.53
C ARG A 434 -16.54 12.03 11.63
N LEU A 435 -16.87 12.98 10.74
CA LEU A 435 -16.15 14.26 10.67
C LEU A 435 -16.81 15.41 11.46
N PHE A 436 -18.12 15.38 11.74
CA PHE A 436 -18.81 16.54 12.35
C PHE A 436 -19.99 16.24 13.30
N GLY A 437 -20.11 15.04 13.88
CA GLY A 437 -21.24 14.72 14.75
C GLY A 437 -20.83 14.02 16.04
N GLY A 438 -21.06 14.65 17.19
CA GLY A 438 -21.02 13.97 18.48
C GLY A 438 -21.87 12.70 18.43
N VAL A 439 -21.23 11.55 18.65
CA VAL A 439 -21.90 10.25 18.71
C VAL A 439 -22.80 10.29 19.93
N LYS A 440 -24.11 10.52 19.75
CA LYS A 440 -25.07 10.16 20.80
C LYS A 440 -24.86 8.68 21.08
N THR A 441 -24.45 8.36 22.30
CA THR A 441 -24.38 7.01 22.85
C THR A 441 -25.80 6.46 22.90
N VAL A 442 -26.21 5.74 21.85
CA VAL A 442 -27.48 5.02 21.92
C VAL A 442 -27.19 3.66 22.54
N GLU A 443 -27.17 3.64 23.87
CA GLU A 443 -27.00 2.46 24.73
C GLU A 443 -28.17 1.45 24.61
N THR A 444 -29.07 1.61 23.64
CA THR A 444 -30.44 1.07 23.67
C THR A 444 -30.94 0.62 22.29
N TRP A 445 -30.25 -0.32 21.64
CA TRP A 445 -30.73 -0.96 20.41
C TRP A 445 -30.85 -2.48 20.57
N TRP A 446 -31.64 -3.12 19.70
CA TRP A 446 -31.94 -4.56 19.80
C TRP A 446 -30.69 -5.43 19.89
N LEU A 447 -29.57 -5.05 19.24
CA LEU A 447 -28.32 -5.80 19.34
C LEU A 447 -27.74 -5.79 20.76
N HIS A 448 -27.79 -4.64 21.45
CA HIS A 448 -27.40 -4.55 22.86
C HIS A 448 -28.33 -5.37 23.74
N TRP A 449 -29.63 -5.35 23.47
CA TRP A 449 -30.60 -6.15 24.21
C TRP A 449 -30.34 -7.64 24.01
N LEU A 450 -30.14 -8.09 22.77
CA LEU A 450 -29.82 -9.46 22.46
C LEU A 450 -28.54 -9.91 23.20
N ILE A 451 -27.44 -9.17 23.04
CA ILE A 451 -26.17 -9.49 23.72
C ILE A 451 -26.31 -9.49 25.25
N ASN A 452 -27.01 -8.51 25.83
CA ASN A 452 -27.22 -8.42 27.27
C ASN A 452 -28.16 -9.53 27.79
N SER A 453 -29.10 -10.00 26.98
CA SER A 453 -30.02 -11.09 27.34
C SER A 453 -29.31 -12.43 27.44
N ILE A 454 -28.27 -12.63 26.62
CA ILE A 454 -27.40 -13.81 26.64
C ILE A 454 -26.44 -13.74 27.83
N ALA A 455 -25.79 -12.59 28.03
CA ALA A 455 -24.77 -12.43 29.08
C ALA A 455 -25.33 -12.43 30.51
N SER A 456 -26.58 -12.00 30.70
CA SER A 456 -27.18 -11.84 32.03
C SER A 456 -28.22 -12.91 32.32
N SER A 457 -27.98 -13.69 33.37
CA SER A 457 -28.96 -14.66 33.90
C SER A 457 -30.27 -14.02 34.38
N LYS A 458 -30.31 -12.68 34.54
CA LYS A 458 -31.51 -11.94 34.96
C LYS A 458 -32.39 -11.46 33.80
N LYS A 459 -31.87 -11.42 32.57
CA LYS A 459 -32.57 -10.86 31.40
C LYS A 459 -33.19 -12.00 30.58
N GLY A 460 -32.37 -12.84 29.94
CA GLY A 460 -32.86 -13.97 29.16
C GLY A 460 -33.79 -13.59 27.99
N ALA A 461 -34.33 -14.60 27.30
CA ALA A 461 -35.13 -14.43 26.08
C ALA A 461 -36.41 -13.59 26.31
N THR A 462 -37.12 -13.80 27.41
CA THR A 462 -38.37 -13.06 27.70
C THR A 462 -38.13 -11.56 27.79
N TRP A 463 -37.07 -11.12 28.49
CA TRP A 463 -36.74 -9.70 28.57
C TRP A 463 -36.38 -9.11 27.20
N PHE A 464 -35.62 -9.84 26.37
CA PHE A 464 -35.32 -9.39 25.01
C PHE A 464 -36.59 -9.21 24.17
N GLN A 465 -37.54 -10.15 24.28
CA GLN A 465 -38.83 -10.11 23.58
C GLN A 465 -39.69 -8.93 24.02
N GLU A 466 -39.70 -8.60 25.30
CA GLU A 466 -40.40 -7.42 25.83
C GLU A 466 -39.79 -6.13 25.28
N GLU A 467 -38.47 -5.95 25.39
CA GLU A 467 -37.78 -4.73 24.94
C GLU A 467 -37.92 -4.48 23.43
N ILE A 468 -37.81 -5.54 22.60
CA ILE A 468 -37.94 -5.39 21.15
C ILE A 468 -39.37 -5.07 20.72
N SER A 469 -40.37 -5.63 21.42
CA SER A 469 -41.78 -5.36 21.15
C SER A 469 -42.14 -3.92 21.55
N GLU A 470 -41.73 -3.48 22.75
CA GLU A 470 -41.92 -2.10 23.20
C GLU A 470 -41.24 -1.09 22.27
N TRP A 471 -40.04 -1.42 21.78
CA TRP A 471 -39.33 -0.61 20.80
C TRP A 471 -40.09 -0.48 19.48
N LEU A 472 -40.54 -1.59 18.89
CA LEU A 472 -41.33 -1.56 17.65
C LEU A 472 -42.62 -0.74 17.81
N GLU A 473 -43.30 -0.86 18.94
CA GLU A 473 -44.47 -0.02 19.26
C GLU A 473 -44.12 1.46 19.40
N SER A 474 -42.98 1.78 20.01
CA SER A 474 -42.52 3.17 20.19
C SER A 474 -42.21 3.84 18.84
N LEU A 475 -41.61 3.10 17.90
CA LEU A 475 -41.29 3.59 16.56
C LEU A 475 -42.54 3.95 15.74
N LEU A 476 -43.67 3.28 15.99
CA LEU A 476 -44.94 3.63 15.35
C LEU A 476 -45.50 4.98 15.82
N LYS A 477 -45.12 5.43 17.03
CA LYS A 477 -45.66 6.62 17.69
C LYS A 477 -44.83 7.89 17.42
N ASP A 478 -43.52 7.76 17.16
CA ASP A 478 -42.61 8.92 17.01
C ASP A 478 -41.81 8.94 15.69
N ARG A 479 -42.14 9.90 14.82
CA ARG A 479 -41.47 10.13 13.52
C ARG A 479 -40.01 10.56 13.62
N ARG A 480 -39.55 11.10 14.75
CA ARG A 480 -38.13 11.51 14.90
C ARG A 480 -37.24 10.29 15.08
N GLN A 481 -37.69 9.32 15.87
CA GLN A 481 -36.98 8.06 16.14
C GLN A 481 -36.88 7.16 14.90
N LEU A 482 -37.87 7.23 13.99
CA LEU A 482 -37.91 6.50 12.73
C LEU A 482 -36.66 6.72 11.84
N SER A 483 -36.16 7.95 11.76
CA SER A 483 -34.97 8.26 10.96
C SER A 483 -33.67 7.70 11.56
N GLU A 484 -33.57 7.72 12.89
CA GLU A 484 -32.40 7.21 13.63
C GLU A 484 -32.38 5.68 13.68
N ALA A 485 -33.56 5.04 13.72
CA ALA A 485 -33.74 3.59 13.81
C ALA A 485 -33.68 2.86 12.45
N TYR A 486 -33.77 3.58 11.33
CA TYR A 486 -33.91 3.00 9.98
C TYR A 486 -32.87 1.92 9.68
N TYR A 487 -31.59 2.21 9.94
CA TYR A 487 -30.50 1.28 9.64
C TYR A 487 -30.57 0.00 10.50
N ILE A 488 -30.86 0.15 11.79
CA ILE A 488 -30.91 -0.95 12.75
C ILE A 488 -32.11 -1.85 12.48
N LEU A 489 -33.24 -1.25 12.09
CA LEU A 489 -34.43 -1.98 11.68
C LEU A 489 -34.19 -2.76 10.38
N ARG A 490 -33.49 -2.17 9.40
CA ARG A 490 -33.10 -2.90 8.19
C ARG A 490 -32.25 -4.13 8.53
N LEU A 491 -31.28 -3.99 9.44
CA LEU A 491 -30.45 -5.11 9.89
C LEU A 491 -31.29 -6.21 10.56
N LEU A 492 -32.17 -5.84 11.50
CA LEU A 492 -33.10 -6.79 12.13
C LEU A 492 -33.95 -7.52 11.09
N THR A 493 -34.48 -6.78 10.11
CA THR A 493 -35.34 -7.34 9.06
C THR A 493 -34.57 -8.28 8.14
N LYS A 494 -33.32 -7.94 7.81
CA LYS A 494 -32.43 -8.82 7.06
C LYS A 494 -32.25 -10.15 7.79
N ASP A 495 -31.80 -10.09 9.05
CA ASP A 495 -31.50 -11.29 9.82
C ASP A 495 -32.74 -12.16 10.02
N LEU A 496 -33.89 -11.58 10.37
CA LEU A 496 -35.14 -12.34 10.50
C LEU A 496 -35.59 -12.94 9.16
N THR A 497 -35.43 -12.24 8.04
CA THR A 497 -35.77 -12.79 6.72
C THR A 497 -34.87 -13.99 6.39
N GLU A 498 -33.59 -13.93 6.71
CA GLU A 498 -32.63 -15.02 6.45
C GLU A 498 -32.85 -16.22 7.38
N ILE A 499 -33.27 -16.00 8.62
CA ILE A 499 -33.67 -17.05 9.56
C ILE A 499 -34.94 -17.77 9.09
N HIS A 500 -35.95 -17.03 8.62
CA HIS A 500 -37.28 -17.59 8.31
C HIS A 500 -37.46 -18.06 6.86
N GLN A 501 -36.71 -17.52 5.89
CA GLN A 501 -37.02 -17.65 4.46
C GLN A 501 -35.76 -17.89 3.60
N THR A 502 -35.20 -19.10 3.70
CA THR A 502 -34.00 -19.52 2.99
C THR A 502 -34.19 -19.73 1.48
N ASP A 503 -35.37 -20.18 1.03
CA ASP A 503 -35.54 -20.66 -0.36
C ASP A 503 -36.27 -19.70 -1.31
N ARG A 504 -37.21 -18.89 -0.81
CA ARG A 504 -37.94 -17.87 -1.59
C ARG A 504 -38.31 -16.67 -0.73
N LYS A 505 -37.78 -15.50 -1.09
CA LYS A 505 -38.11 -14.23 -0.46
C LYS A 505 -39.45 -13.73 -1.05
N PRO A 506 -40.52 -13.57 -0.26
CA PRO A 506 -41.86 -13.21 -0.72
C PRO A 506 -41.96 -11.76 -1.19
N TYR A 507 -41.00 -10.90 -0.82
CA TYR A 507 -40.94 -9.49 -1.20
C TYR A 507 -39.57 -9.12 -1.79
N PRO A 508 -39.22 -9.59 -3.00
CA PRO A 508 -37.91 -9.36 -3.62
C PRO A 508 -37.56 -7.88 -3.79
N ASN A 509 -38.48 -7.00 -4.19
CA ASN A 509 -38.15 -5.59 -4.40
C ASN A 509 -37.91 -4.88 -3.06
N PHE A 510 -38.77 -5.13 -2.07
CA PHE A 510 -38.58 -4.65 -0.71
C PHE A 510 -37.21 -5.08 -0.15
N TYR A 511 -36.89 -6.36 -0.26
CA TYR A 511 -35.65 -6.88 0.28
C TYR A 511 -34.41 -6.36 -0.46
N GLN A 512 -34.45 -6.23 -1.79
CA GLN A 512 -33.30 -5.72 -2.55
C GLN A 512 -33.11 -4.20 -2.43
N VAL A 513 -34.20 -3.42 -2.42
CA VAL A 513 -34.16 -1.95 -2.53
C VAL A 513 -34.15 -1.27 -1.16
N VAL A 514 -34.98 -1.76 -0.23
CA VAL A 514 -35.16 -1.16 1.10
C VAL A 514 -34.18 -1.77 2.09
N ILE A 515 -34.11 -3.12 2.14
CA ILE A 515 -33.20 -3.80 3.07
C ILE A 515 -31.77 -3.75 2.58
N ARG A 516 -31.52 -4.01 1.29
CA ARG A 516 -30.19 -4.03 0.65
C ARG A 516 -29.20 -4.89 1.46
N PRO A 517 -29.39 -6.22 1.47
CA PRO A 517 -28.67 -7.13 2.36
C PRO A 517 -27.15 -7.02 2.25
N ASN A 518 -26.63 -6.80 1.05
CA ASN A 518 -25.20 -6.67 0.78
C ASN A 518 -24.55 -5.49 1.53
N GLU A 519 -25.31 -4.42 1.81
CA GLU A 519 -24.82 -3.27 2.59
C GLU A 519 -24.75 -3.57 4.09
N LEU A 520 -25.45 -4.61 4.55
CA LEU A 520 -25.67 -4.95 5.96
C LEU A 520 -24.94 -6.22 6.41
N SER A 521 -24.34 -6.97 5.48
CA SER A 521 -23.57 -8.17 5.81
C SER A 521 -22.33 -7.84 6.62
N THR A 522 -22.12 -8.57 7.70
CA THR A 522 -21.00 -8.39 8.62
C THR A 522 -20.43 -9.74 9.04
N ALA A 523 -19.19 -9.75 9.54
CA ALA A 523 -18.50 -10.99 9.90
C ALA A 523 -19.13 -11.74 11.09
N ASP A 524 -19.91 -11.07 11.94
CA ASP A 524 -20.66 -11.65 13.07
C ASP A 524 -22.05 -12.19 12.71
N GLU A 525 -22.42 -12.15 11.42
CA GLU A 525 -23.77 -12.48 10.94
C GLU A 525 -24.26 -13.86 11.40
N ALA A 526 -23.44 -14.91 11.26
CA ALA A 526 -23.82 -16.26 11.65
C ALA A 526 -24.12 -16.37 13.15
N SER A 527 -23.25 -15.81 14.01
CA SER A 527 -23.48 -15.80 15.46
C SER A 527 -24.70 -14.97 15.83
N ARG A 528 -24.82 -13.77 15.26
CA ARG A 528 -25.96 -12.88 15.52
C ARG A 528 -27.29 -13.53 15.15
N GLN A 529 -27.36 -14.18 13.99
CA GLN A 529 -28.57 -14.86 13.53
C GLN A 529 -28.93 -16.08 14.36
N GLY A 530 -27.94 -16.91 14.74
CA GLY A 530 -28.18 -18.07 15.61
C GLY A 530 -28.77 -17.65 16.95
N TYR A 531 -28.17 -16.66 17.61
CA TYR A 531 -28.70 -16.16 18.88
C TYR A 531 -30.04 -15.43 18.72
N LEU A 532 -30.23 -14.67 17.64
CA LEU A 532 -31.51 -14.03 17.37
C LEU A 532 -32.61 -15.07 17.19
N GLN A 533 -32.35 -16.17 16.47
CA GLN A 533 -33.29 -17.27 16.29
C GLN A 533 -33.67 -17.93 17.62
N ASP A 534 -32.71 -18.11 18.53
CA ASP A 534 -32.92 -18.76 19.83
C ASP A 534 -33.67 -17.86 20.84
N TYR A 535 -33.48 -16.54 20.77
CA TYR A 535 -34.01 -15.59 21.75
C TYR A 535 -35.28 -14.86 21.29
N THR A 536 -35.55 -14.83 19.98
CA THR A 536 -36.74 -14.15 19.43
C THR A 536 -38.04 -14.93 19.68
N SER A 537 -39.15 -14.20 19.71
CA SER A 537 -40.48 -14.82 19.62
C SER A 537 -40.75 -15.27 18.17
N LYS A 538 -41.62 -16.28 18.01
CA LYS A 538 -41.96 -16.84 16.68
C LYS A 538 -42.67 -15.83 15.77
N ASP A 539 -43.29 -14.82 16.35
CA ASP A 539 -44.07 -13.78 15.68
C ASP A 539 -43.29 -12.49 15.43
N LEU A 540 -42.03 -12.35 15.89
CA LEU A 540 -41.27 -11.11 15.72
C LEU A 540 -41.13 -10.71 14.24
N TRP A 541 -40.91 -11.68 13.35
CA TRP A 541 -40.87 -11.41 11.91
C TRP A 541 -42.18 -10.79 11.42
N GLU A 542 -43.32 -11.33 11.86
CA GLU A 542 -44.63 -10.78 11.50
C GLU A 542 -44.81 -9.35 12.03
N GLN A 543 -44.40 -9.09 13.29
CA GLN A 543 -44.45 -7.75 13.87
C GLN A 543 -43.59 -6.72 13.10
N VAL A 544 -42.36 -7.11 12.70
CA VAL A 544 -41.48 -6.28 11.88
C VAL A 544 -42.08 -6.02 10.49
N MET A 545 -42.71 -7.03 9.87
CA MET A 545 -43.39 -6.85 8.59
C MET A 545 -44.64 -5.98 8.69
N VAL A 546 -45.41 -6.07 9.78
CA VAL A 546 -46.53 -5.16 10.08
C VAL A 546 -46.04 -3.72 10.18
N PHE A 547 -44.90 -3.50 10.86
CA PHE A 547 -44.28 -2.18 10.94
C PHE A 547 -43.92 -1.64 9.55
N TRP A 548 -43.20 -2.41 8.74
CA TRP A 548 -42.81 -1.96 7.39
C TRP A 548 -44.03 -1.69 6.52
N THR A 549 -45.04 -2.54 6.58
CA THR A 549 -46.30 -2.37 5.84
C THR A 549 -46.96 -1.03 6.20
N ALA A 550 -46.94 -0.65 7.48
CA ALA A 550 -47.50 0.62 7.95
C ALA A 550 -46.64 1.83 7.58
N GLN A 551 -45.31 1.72 7.64
CA GLN A 551 -44.40 2.89 7.64
C GLN A 551 -43.57 3.08 6.36
N LEU A 552 -43.49 2.10 5.45
CA LEU A 552 -42.60 2.15 4.28
C LEU A 552 -42.79 3.41 3.42
N HIS A 553 -44.03 3.88 3.28
CA HIS A 553 -44.34 5.11 2.53
C HIS A 553 -43.62 6.36 3.05
N ASN A 554 -43.26 6.41 4.34
CA ASN A 554 -42.54 7.54 4.93
C ASN A 554 -41.05 7.56 4.57
N PHE A 555 -40.51 6.43 4.07
CA PHE A 555 -39.10 6.29 3.69
C PHE A 555 -38.87 6.44 2.18
N VAL A 556 -39.93 6.43 1.37
CA VAL A 556 -39.82 6.59 -0.08
C VAL A 556 -39.14 7.94 -0.39
N PRO A 557 -38.02 7.95 -1.15
CA PRO A 557 -37.34 9.18 -1.52
C PRO A 557 -38.28 10.15 -2.22
N LYS A 558 -38.19 11.42 -1.84
CA LYS A 558 -38.98 12.49 -2.44
C LYS A 558 -38.44 12.85 -3.84
N PRO A 559 -39.25 12.94 -4.90
CA PRO A 559 -38.78 13.27 -6.25
C PRO A 559 -38.06 14.62 -6.37
N GLU A 560 -38.32 15.55 -5.45
CA GLU A 560 -37.62 16.84 -5.38
C GLU A 560 -36.13 16.70 -5.04
N ASN A 561 -35.73 15.60 -4.41
CA ASN A 561 -34.35 15.35 -3.99
C ASN A 561 -33.53 14.58 -5.06
N ALA A 562 -34.08 14.38 -6.27
CA ALA A 562 -33.39 13.67 -7.34
C ALA A 562 -32.19 14.48 -7.87
N GLN A 563 -31.00 13.88 -7.87
CA GLN A 563 -29.81 14.45 -8.50
C GLN A 563 -29.80 14.13 -10.00
N LYS A 564 -29.33 15.08 -10.83
CA LYS A 564 -29.19 14.91 -12.29
C LYS A 564 -30.47 14.44 -13.02
N SER A 565 -31.65 14.66 -12.42
CA SER A 565 -32.94 14.14 -12.93
C SER A 565 -32.99 12.60 -13.10
N ASP A 566 -32.21 11.87 -12.32
CA ASP A 566 -32.29 10.42 -12.19
C ASP A 566 -33.31 10.03 -11.11
N TYR A 567 -34.30 9.23 -11.48
CA TYR A 567 -35.40 8.78 -10.62
C TYR A 567 -35.43 7.25 -10.47
N THR A 568 -34.35 6.56 -10.87
CA THR A 568 -34.28 5.10 -10.82
C THR A 568 -34.53 4.57 -9.42
N ASN A 569 -33.85 5.14 -8.42
CA ASN A 569 -34.05 4.78 -7.01
C ASN A 569 -35.51 5.07 -6.56
N HIS A 570 -36.09 6.21 -6.95
CA HIS A 570 -37.49 6.53 -6.61
C HIS A 570 -38.48 5.49 -7.17
N ALA A 571 -38.29 5.08 -8.42
CA ALA A 571 -39.12 4.06 -9.05
C ALA A 571 -38.96 2.68 -8.38
N GLN A 572 -37.73 2.29 -8.06
CA GLN A 572 -37.45 1.05 -7.32
C GLN A 572 -38.11 1.04 -5.93
N TRP A 573 -38.07 2.18 -5.22
CA TRP A 573 -38.76 2.32 -3.92
C TRP A 573 -40.28 2.27 -4.04
N MET A 574 -40.86 2.83 -5.12
CA MET A 574 -42.29 2.71 -5.39
C MET A 574 -42.70 1.27 -5.74
N ALA A 575 -41.84 0.51 -6.42
CA ALA A 575 -42.07 -0.93 -6.66
C ALA A 575 -42.09 -1.71 -5.34
N ALA A 576 -41.13 -1.46 -4.44
CA ALA A 576 -41.10 -2.04 -3.10
C ALA A 576 -42.34 -1.66 -2.28
N LEU A 577 -42.81 -0.41 -2.36
CA LEU A 577 -44.03 0.03 -1.68
C LEU A 577 -45.28 -0.64 -2.26
N LYS A 578 -45.39 -0.78 -3.59
CA LYS A 578 -46.51 -1.46 -4.24
C LYS A 578 -46.59 -2.93 -3.84
N GLU A 579 -45.43 -3.57 -3.73
CA GLU A 579 -45.30 -4.97 -3.30
C GLU A 579 -45.76 -5.16 -1.84
N LEU A 580 -45.35 -4.28 -0.93
CA LEU A 580 -45.63 -4.42 0.50
C LEU A 580 -47.00 -3.85 0.93
N ASN A 581 -47.39 -2.70 0.38
CA ASN A 581 -48.63 -2.00 0.70
C ASN A 581 -49.21 -1.30 -0.55
N PRO A 582 -50.02 -2.02 -1.36
CA PRO A 582 -50.65 -1.48 -2.56
C PRO A 582 -51.50 -0.23 -2.32
N GLN A 583 -52.15 -0.12 -1.15
CA GLN A 583 -53.02 1.01 -0.81
C GLN A 583 -52.19 2.29 -0.57
N ALA A 584 -51.12 2.20 0.22
CA ALA A 584 -50.21 3.32 0.47
C ALA A 584 -49.50 3.75 -0.83
N TYR A 585 -49.10 2.80 -1.66
CA TYR A 585 -48.58 3.08 -3.01
C TYR A 585 -49.60 3.87 -3.85
N GLY A 586 -50.87 3.44 -3.88
CA GLY A 586 -51.92 4.13 -4.64
C GLY A 586 -52.13 5.58 -4.20
N ALA A 587 -52.11 5.82 -2.87
CA ALA A 587 -52.22 7.16 -2.31
C ALA A 587 -51.02 8.04 -2.67
N LEU A 588 -49.79 7.52 -2.51
CA LEU A 588 -48.56 8.26 -2.82
C LEU A 588 -48.43 8.54 -4.33
N LEU A 589 -48.82 7.58 -5.18
CA LEU A 589 -48.83 7.76 -6.63
C LEU A 589 -49.82 8.86 -7.05
N ALA A 590 -51.01 8.91 -6.46
CA ALA A 590 -51.99 9.96 -6.74
C ALA A 590 -51.46 11.36 -6.34
N GLN A 591 -50.75 11.43 -5.21
CA GLN A 591 -50.07 12.65 -4.77
C GLN A 591 -48.99 13.06 -5.79
N TRP A 592 -48.06 12.15 -6.15
CA TRP A 592 -46.99 12.45 -7.11
C TRP A 592 -47.54 12.84 -8.49
N LYS A 593 -48.64 12.25 -8.95
CA LYS A 593 -49.30 12.63 -10.22
C LYS A 593 -49.76 14.08 -10.21
N THR A 594 -50.14 14.60 -9.04
CA THR A 594 -50.57 15.99 -8.87
C THR A 594 -49.36 16.92 -8.74
N GLU A 595 -48.43 16.60 -7.85
CA GLU A 595 -47.30 17.46 -7.46
C GLU A 595 -46.15 17.46 -8.51
N HIS A 596 -46.02 16.39 -9.29
CA HIS A 596 -44.87 16.17 -10.19
C HIS A 596 -45.27 15.87 -11.64
N GLN A 597 -46.46 16.31 -12.07
CA GLN A 597 -46.99 16.09 -13.42
C GLN A 597 -46.01 16.45 -14.56
N ARG A 598 -45.09 17.41 -14.36
CA ARG A 598 -44.14 17.88 -15.38
C ARG A 598 -42.80 17.13 -15.40
N ARG A 599 -42.50 16.28 -14.40
CA ARG A 599 -41.22 15.54 -14.30
C ARG A 599 -41.21 14.31 -15.21
N ARG A 600 -41.03 14.50 -16.52
CA ARG A 600 -41.11 13.43 -17.53
C ARG A 600 -40.18 12.23 -17.24
N ASN A 601 -38.97 12.48 -16.75
CA ASN A 601 -38.00 11.41 -16.43
C ASN A 601 -38.45 10.54 -15.24
N LEU A 602 -39.19 11.10 -14.27
CA LEU A 602 -39.79 10.33 -13.18
C LEU A 602 -40.81 9.32 -13.74
N TRP A 603 -41.71 9.78 -14.60
CA TRP A 603 -42.75 8.93 -15.20
C TRP A 603 -42.16 7.88 -16.15
N LYS A 604 -41.07 8.21 -16.85
CA LYS A 604 -40.31 7.25 -17.65
C LYS A 604 -39.73 6.13 -16.78
N ALA A 605 -39.03 6.48 -15.70
CA ALA A 605 -38.45 5.50 -14.77
C ALA A 605 -39.52 4.62 -14.09
N MET A 606 -40.67 5.20 -13.72
CA MET A 606 -41.82 4.44 -13.20
C MET A 606 -42.36 3.45 -14.25
N GLY A 607 -42.50 3.89 -15.51
CA GLY A 607 -42.98 3.04 -16.61
C GLY A 607 -42.05 1.89 -16.96
N GLU A 608 -40.72 2.09 -16.86
CA GLU A 608 -39.71 1.05 -17.08
C GLU A 608 -39.84 -0.13 -16.08
N LEU A 609 -40.39 0.12 -14.89
CA LEU A 609 -40.68 -0.91 -13.87
C LEU A 609 -42.15 -1.39 -13.89
N GLY A 610 -42.95 -0.97 -14.87
CA GLY A 610 -44.36 -1.36 -14.97
C GLY A 610 -45.27 -0.79 -13.88
N LEU A 611 -44.94 0.41 -13.36
CA LEU A 611 -45.67 1.10 -12.29
C LEU A 611 -46.67 2.15 -12.81
#